data_AF-L2FIS5-F1
#
_entry.id   AF-L2FIS5-F1
#
_cell.length_a   1.000
_cell.length_b   1.000
_cell.length_c   1.000
_cell.angle_alpha   90.00
_cell.angle_beta   90.00
_cell.angle_gamma   90.00
#
_symmetry.space_group_name_H-M   'P 1'
#
loop_
_entity.id
_entity.type
_entity.pdbx_description
1 polymer ?
#
loop_
_entity_poly.entity_id
_entity_poly.type
_entity_poly.pdbx_seq_one_letter_code
_entity_poly.pdbx_strand_id
1 'polypeptide(L)'
;MATLTQQAITNCPNSAVIMSGYSQGGQLVHNGAAMMPAEMTAKVAGVVIFGDPLNGQAVQGVDASRTKVICHNGDNICEGGNQIRRAHLTYGNDADEAATFAASMMAAPAAGA
;
A
#
# COMPACT_ATOMS: atom_id res chain seq x y z
N MET A 1 3.03 -11.06 -3.84
CA MET A 1 3.20 -9.97 -2.86
C MET A 1 4.10 -10.40 -1.71
N ALA A 2 3.65 -11.22 -0.75
CA ALA A 2 4.39 -11.58 0.47
C ALA A 2 5.86 -12.00 0.28
N THR A 3 6.15 -12.95 -0.61
CA THR A 3 7.52 -13.43 -0.85
C THR A 3 8.46 -12.32 -1.33
N LEU A 4 8.00 -11.47 -2.26
CA LEU A 4 8.81 -10.38 -2.81
C LEU A 4 9.06 -9.30 -1.76
N THR A 5 8.06 -8.97 -0.94
CA THR A 5 8.24 -8.02 0.17
C THR A 5 9.28 -8.52 1.18
N GLN A 6 9.19 -9.79 1.59
CA GLN A 6 10.17 -10.42 2.49
C GLN A 6 11.58 -10.44 1.88
N GLN A 7 11.71 -10.75 0.59
CA GLN A 7 12.98 -10.71 -0.12
C GLN A 7 13.57 -9.30 -0.14
N ALA A 8 12.77 -8.27 -0.44
CA ALA A 8 13.22 -6.88 -0.43
C ALA A 8 13.70 -6.45 0.96
N ILE A 9 12.92 -6.76 2.00
CA ILE A 9 13.28 -6.47 3.40
C ILE A 9 14.58 -7.18 3.82
N THR A 10 14.77 -8.43 3.38
CA THR A 10 15.92 -9.26 3.76
C THR A 10 17.18 -8.85 3.01
N ASN A 11 17.07 -8.63 1.70
CA ASN A 11 18.22 -8.33 0.84
C ASN A 11 18.66 -6.87 0.94
N CYS A 12 17.74 -5.97 1.31
CA CYS A 12 17.99 -4.54 1.39
C CYS A 12 17.51 -3.99 2.75
N PRO A 13 18.14 -4.36 3.88
CA PRO A 13 17.64 -4.06 5.23
C PRO A 13 17.59 -2.56 5.56
N ASN A 14 18.32 -1.72 4.81
CA ASN A 14 18.33 -0.27 4.97
C ASN A 14 17.33 0.45 4.04
N SER A 15 16.66 -0.27 3.12
CA SER A 15 15.70 0.32 2.19
C SER A 15 14.33 0.49 2.85
N ALA A 16 13.68 1.61 2.57
CA ALA A 16 12.26 1.78 2.88
C ALA A 16 11.41 1.00 1.86
N VAL A 17 10.84 -0.14 2.29
CA VAL A 17 9.98 -0.97 1.43
C VAL A 17 8.53 -0.48 1.54
N ILE A 18 7.98 0.00 0.41
CA ILE A 18 6.57 0.38 0.28
C ILE A 18 5.82 -0.72 -0.48
N MET A 19 4.67 -1.16 0.02
CA MET A 19 3.77 -2.02 -0.76
C MET A 19 2.72 -1.15 -1.45
N SER A 20 2.40 -1.45 -2.69
CA SER A 20 1.35 -0.75 -3.42
C SER A 20 0.48 -1.69 -4.25
N GLY A 21 -0.78 -1.32 -4.42
CA GLY A 21 -1.75 -2.09 -5.19
C GLY A 21 -2.87 -1.23 -5.76
N TYR A 22 -3.39 -1.61 -6.92
CA TYR A 22 -4.57 -1.02 -7.54
C TYR A 22 -5.62 -2.11 -7.77
N SER A 23 -6.88 -1.85 -7.42
CA SER A 23 -7.99 -2.80 -7.62
C SER A 23 -7.69 -4.16 -6.97
N GLN A 24 -7.72 -5.27 -7.71
CA GLN A 24 -7.30 -6.58 -7.20
C GLN A 24 -5.87 -6.59 -6.65
N GLY A 25 -4.97 -5.74 -7.16
CA GLY A 25 -3.63 -5.56 -6.60
C GLY A 25 -3.67 -5.05 -5.15
N GLY A 26 -4.65 -4.22 -4.78
CA GLY A 26 -4.90 -3.80 -3.39
C GLY A 26 -5.27 -4.99 -2.50
N GLN A 27 -6.16 -5.86 -2.98
CA GLN A 27 -6.47 -7.11 -2.28
C GLN A 27 -5.23 -8.01 -2.10
N LEU A 28 -4.31 -8.03 -3.06
CA LEU A 28 -3.02 -8.73 -2.92
C LEU A 28 -2.08 -8.07 -1.90
N VAL A 29 -2.19 -6.76 -1.65
CA VAL A 29 -1.47 -6.09 -0.55
C VAL A 29 -1.99 -6.59 0.80
N HIS A 30 -3.31 -6.61 1.03
CA HIS A 30 -3.91 -7.15 2.25
C HIS A 30 -3.53 -8.62 2.48
N ASN A 31 -3.75 -9.46 1.47
CA ASN A 31 -3.42 -10.89 1.56
C ASN A 31 -1.92 -11.11 1.77
N GLY A 32 -1.09 -10.32 1.07
CA GLY A 32 0.36 -10.38 1.23
C GLY A 32 0.81 -10.04 2.65
N ALA A 33 0.24 -9.00 3.25
CA ALA A 33 0.51 -8.61 4.63
C ALA A 33 0.07 -9.70 5.62
N ALA A 34 -1.14 -10.26 5.44
CA ALA A 34 -1.66 -11.32 6.29
C ALA A 34 -0.85 -12.63 6.24
N MET A 35 -0.20 -12.91 5.11
CA MET A 35 0.66 -14.09 4.94
C MET A 35 2.07 -13.91 5.52
N MET A 36 2.49 -12.68 5.84
CA MET A 36 3.82 -12.41 6.36
C MET A 36 3.86 -12.50 7.90
N PRO A 37 4.98 -12.96 8.49
CA PRO A 37 5.21 -12.84 9.93
C PRO A 37 5.16 -11.38 10.40
N ALA A 38 4.78 -11.17 11.67
CA ALA A 38 4.66 -9.83 12.25
C ALA A 38 5.98 -9.04 12.20
N GLU A 39 7.12 -9.71 12.30
CA GLU A 39 8.44 -9.06 12.22
C GLU A 39 8.73 -8.51 10.81
N MET A 40 8.10 -9.07 9.78
CA MET A 40 8.25 -8.61 8.39
C MET A 40 7.30 -7.47 8.08
N THR A 41 6.02 -7.55 8.49
CA THR A 41 5.07 -6.43 8.32
C THR A 41 5.48 -5.19 9.10
N ALA A 42 6.08 -5.36 10.29
CA ALA A 42 6.65 -4.25 11.05
C ALA A 42 7.70 -3.44 10.26
N LYS A 43 8.47 -4.10 9.38
CA LYS A 43 9.53 -3.51 8.55
C LYS A 43 9.04 -2.89 7.24
N VAL A 44 7.76 -3.05 6.87
CA VAL A 44 7.16 -2.32 5.75
C VAL A 44 7.09 -0.84 6.12
N ALA A 45 7.74 0.03 5.36
CA ALA A 45 7.79 1.45 5.65
C ALA A 45 6.41 2.12 5.48
N GLY A 46 5.64 1.67 4.50
CA GLY A 46 4.28 2.16 4.26
C GLY A 46 3.55 1.40 3.17
N VAL A 47 2.27 1.73 3.02
CA VAL A 47 1.36 1.08 2.08
C VAL A 47 0.52 2.12 1.36
N VAL A 48 0.37 1.97 0.05
CA VAL A 48 -0.54 2.79 -0.78
C VAL A 48 -1.48 1.87 -1.56
N ILE A 49 -2.79 2.07 -1.46
CA ILE A 49 -3.76 1.28 -2.22
C ILE A 49 -4.72 2.20 -2.96
N PHE A 50 -4.94 1.95 -4.25
CA PHE A 50 -5.88 2.67 -5.10
C PHE A 50 -7.07 1.78 -5.45
N GLY A 51 -8.30 2.26 -5.28
CA GLY A 51 -9.49 1.50 -5.67
C GLY A 51 -9.62 0.17 -4.93
N ASP A 52 -9.45 0.19 -3.61
CA ASP A 52 -9.33 -1.01 -2.77
C ASP A 52 -10.65 -1.80 -2.64
N PRO A 53 -10.73 -3.06 -3.12
CA PRO A 53 -11.90 -3.90 -2.90
C PRO A 53 -12.18 -4.24 -1.43
N LEU A 54 -11.18 -4.10 -0.56
CA LEU A 54 -11.26 -4.35 0.88
C LEU A 54 -11.27 -3.03 1.69
N ASN A 55 -11.65 -1.92 1.06
CA ASN A 55 -11.67 -0.60 1.67
C ASN A 55 -12.34 -0.60 3.06
N GLY A 56 -11.68 0.04 4.03
CA GLY A 56 -12.08 0.05 5.43
C GLY A 56 -11.52 -1.10 6.28
N GLN A 57 -10.93 -2.13 5.66
CA GLN A 57 -10.18 -3.16 6.38
C GLN A 57 -8.73 -2.69 6.62
N ALA A 58 -8.16 -3.06 7.77
CA ALA A 58 -6.76 -2.77 8.04
C ALA A 58 -5.83 -3.66 7.20
N VAL A 59 -4.67 -3.13 6.82
CA VAL A 59 -3.55 -3.93 6.29
C VAL A 59 -2.84 -4.57 7.48
N GLN A 60 -2.96 -5.89 7.63
CA GLN A 60 -2.50 -6.60 8.83
C GLN A 60 -1.02 -6.35 9.13
N GLY A 61 -0.73 -5.94 10.37
CA GLY A 61 0.64 -5.71 10.84
C GLY A 61 1.28 -4.41 10.34
N VAL A 62 0.57 -3.58 9.56
CA VAL A 62 0.98 -2.23 9.18
C VAL A 62 0.09 -1.23 9.90
N ASP A 63 0.72 -0.24 10.54
CA ASP A 63 -0.02 0.79 11.28
C ASP A 63 -0.86 1.65 10.32
N ALA A 64 -2.03 2.10 10.77
CA ALA A 64 -2.92 2.94 9.97
C ALA A 64 -2.25 4.27 9.55
N SER A 65 -1.37 4.84 10.39
CA SER A 65 -0.59 6.04 10.04
C SER A 65 0.40 5.81 8.88
N ARG A 66 0.75 4.55 8.61
CA ARG A 66 1.63 4.13 7.50
C ARG A 66 0.84 3.54 6.33
N THR A 67 -0.49 3.66 6.33
CA THR A 67 -1.36 3.14 5.28
C THR A 67 -2.19 4.25 4.66
N LYS A 68 -2.09 4.40 3.34
CA LYS A 68 -2.91 5.32 2.55
C LYS A 68 -3.77 4.54 1.57
N VAL A 69 -5.08 4.56 1.78
CA VAL A 69 -6.05 4.04 0.83
C VAL A 69 -6.72 5.22 0.12
N ILE A 70 -6.71 5.20 -1.21
CA ILE A 70 -7.31 6.23 -2.06
C ILE A 70 -8.47 5.56 -2.80
N CYS A 71 -9.68 5.95 -2.45
CA CYS A 71 -10.92 5.47 -3.04
C CYS A 71 -11.75 6.68 -3.51
N HIS A 72 -11.98 6.76 -4.83
CA HIS A 72 -12.79 7.82 -5.40
C HIS A 72 -14.26 7.65 -5.07
N ASN A 73 -14.97 8.78 -4.91
CA ASN A 73 -16.42 8.76 -4.78
C ASN A 73 -17.05 8.12 -6.04
N GLY A 74 -17.95 7.15 -5.82
CA GLY A 74 -18.62 6.41 -6.90
C GLY A 74 -17.77 5.30 -7.53
N ASP A 75 -16.59 4.99 -6.98
CA ASP A 75 -15.87 3.77 -7.31
C ASP A 75 -16.57 2.55 -6.67
N ASN A 76 -17.29 1.80 -7.50
CA ASN A 76 -18.06 0.66 -7.05
C ASN A 76 -17.18 -0.48 -6.51
N ILE A 77 -15.90 -0.55 -6.88
CA ILE A 77 -14.98 -1.55 -6.32
C ILE A 77 -14.71 -1.27 -4.85
N CYS A 78 -14.50 -0.01 -4.47
CA CYS A 78 -14.33 0.41 -3.07
C CYS A 78 -15.59 0.21 -2.21
N GLU A 79 -16.75 0.06 -2.85
CA GLU A 79 -18.03 -0.22 -2.21
C GLU A 79 -18.29 -1.74 -2.05
N GLY A 80 -17.32 -2.59 -2.42
CA GLY A 80 -17.45 -4.05 -2.40
C GLY A 80 -18.19 -4.63 -3.63
N GLY A 81 -18.43 -3.81 -4.65
CA GLY A 81 -19.00 -4.23 -5.92
C GLY A 81 -17.94 -4.73 -6.91
N ASN A 82 -18.36 -4.89 -8.16
CA ASN A 82 -17.53 -5.41 -9.25
C ASN A 82 -17.67 -4.61 -10.56
N GLN A 83 -18.34 -3.45 -10.51
CA GLN A 83 -18.55 -2.62 -11.70
C GLN A 83 -17.38 -1.65 -11.88
N ILE A 84 -16.76 -1.70 -13.06
CA ILE A 84 -15.71 -0.74 -13.43
C ILE A 84 -16.37 0.54 -13.93
N ARG A 85 -16.42 1.55 -13.04
CA ARG A 85 -16.91 2.90 -13.35
C ARG A 85 -15.75 3.85 -13.61
N ARG A 86 -16.04 5.02 -14.19
CA ARG A 86 -15.03 6.05 -14.46
C ARG A 86 -14.19 6.41 -13.22
N ALA A 87 -14.81 6.46 -12.05
CA ALA A 87 -14.11 6.71 -10.78
C ALA A 87 -12.96 5.72 -10.53
N HIS A 88 -13.12 4.45 -10.90
CA HIS A 88 -12.09 3.42 -10.76
C HIS A 88 -10.90 3.58 -11.73
N LEU A 89 -11.07 4.34 -12.81
CA LEU A 89 -10.09 4.45 -13.90
C LEU A 89 -9.26 5.74 -13.85
N THR A 90 -9.41 6.54 -12.79
CA THR A 90 -8.86 7.92 -12.74
C THR A 90 -7.81 8.12 -11.66
N TYR A 91 -7.31 7.06 -11.03
CA TYR A 91 -6.30 7.13 -9.96
C TYR A 91 -4.93 7.70 -10.37
N GLY A 92 -4.70 7.90 -11.67
CA GLY A 92 -3.55 8.66 -12.14
C GLY A 92 -3.55 10.11 -11.66
N ASN A 93 -4.73 10.66 -11.32
CA ASN A 93 -4.86 12.01 -10.78
C ASN A 93 -4.28 12.14 -9.35
N ASP A 94 -4.15 11.03 -8.62
CA ASP A 94 -3.71 10.99 -7.23
C ASP A 94 -2.25 10.58 -7.07
N ALA A 95 -1.53 10.44 -8.19
CA ALA A 95 -0.14 9.98 -8.20
C ALA A 95 0.76 10.87 -7.34
N ASP A 96 0.58 12.19 -7.39
CA ASP A 96 1.38 13.14 -6.59
C ASP A 96 1.09 13.02 -5.09
N GLU A 97 -0.18 12.85 -4.70
CA GLU A 97 -0.56 12.63 -3.30
C GLU A 97 0.03 11.31 -2.77
N ALA A 98 -0.12 10.23 -3.54
CA ALA A 98 0.42 8.93 -3.21
C ALA A 98 1.95 8.93 -3.11
N ALA A 99 2.65 9.60 -4.04
CA ALA A 99 4.10 9.74 -4.02
C ALA A 99 4.57 10.57 -2.82
N THR A 100 3.87 11.66 -2.51
CA THR A 100 4.16 12.50 -1.33
C THR A 100 4.02 11.70 -0.04
N PHE A 101 2.94 10.92 0.09
CA PHE A 101 2.75 10.03 1.24
C PHE A 101 3.87 8.99 1.32
N ALA A 102 4.17 8.29 0.23
CA ALA A 102 5.22 7.26 0.20
C ALA A 102 6.60 7.84 0.57
N ALA A 103 6.94 9.02 0.06
CA ALA A 103 8.18 9.71 0.40
C ALA A 103 8.25 10.09 1.89
N SER A 104 7.12 10.47 2.51
CA SER A 104 7.06 10.80 3.94
C SER A 104 7.29 9.61 4.87
N MET A 105 7.15 8.37 4.36
CA MET A 105 7.42 7.14 5.10
C MET A 105 8.90 6.73 5.07
N MET A 106 9.69 7.35 4.20
CA MET A 106 11.12 7.13 4.15
C MET A 106 11.76 7.90 5.30
N ALA A 107 12.68 7.27 6.04
CA ALA A 107 13.52 8.02 6.96
C ALA A 107 14.25 9.12 6.17
N ALA A 108 14.38 10.32 6.75
CA ALA A 108 15.22 11.36 6.17
C ALA A 108 16.58 10.75 5.83
N PRO A 109 17.16 11.05 4.65
CA PRO A 109 18.49 10.54 4.34
C PRO A 109 19.41 10.89 5.50
N ALA A 110 20.10 9.89 6.04
CA ALA A 110 21.15 10.16 7.02
C ALA A 110 22.04 11.23 6.41
N ALA A 111 22.16 12.39 7.08
CA ALA A 111 23.07 13.44 6.67
C ALA A 111 24.42 12.76 6.40
N GLY A 112 24.89 12.85 5.16
CA GLY A 112 25.99 12.03 4.65
C GLY A 112 27.15 11.95 5.65
N ALA A 113 27.58 10.72 5.91
CA ALA A 113 28.87 10.45 6.54
C ALA A 113 30.01 10.77 5.56
#